data_AF-A0A392MGX1-F1
#
_entry.id   AF-A0A392MGX1-F1
#
_cell.length_a   1.000
_cell.length_b   1.000
_cell.length_c   1.000
_cell.angle_alpha   90.00
_cell.angle_beta   90.00
_cell.angle_gamma   90.00
#
_symmetry.space_group_name_H-M   'P 1'
#
loop_
_entity.id
_entity.type
_entity.pdbx_description
1 polymer ?
#
loop_
_entity_poly.entity_id
_entity_poly.type
_entity_poly.pdbx_seq_one_letter_code
_entity_poly.pdbx_strand_id
1 'polypeptide(L)'
;TSKKDQRQYWYRTDIPYSYVSVDDFSEIFKTSYWGRMLDDELSKPYDKSQSHKTYNHCNHNNDGFLAHTARCGLVRIKLFIRFLRQFLLLIFLHMSSTSMCRSLAAVFKTDVAATTVGSLVLVLMFLFGGFILPRPSLPKWLRWGFWLSPMSYGEIGITLNEFLAPRWQKIQDGNITVGREILKSRGLDFDSNFFWISIGALLGFTVVFDILFVVALTYLKGESYPS
;
A
#
# COMPACT_ATOMS: atom_id res chain seq x y z
N THR A 1 1.25 -5.58 38.81
CA THR A 1 1.64 -6.78 38.04
C THR A 1 2.49 -7.66 38.92
N SER A 2 2.25 -8.97 38.99
CA SER A 2 3.05 -9.88 39.82
C SER A 2 4.47 -9.99 39.27
N LYS A 3 5.48 -10.13 40.13
CA LYS A 3 6.91 -10.28 39.77
C LYS A 3 7.16 -11.38 38.73
N LYS A 4 6.29 -12.39 38.66
CA LYS A 4 6.37 -13.52 37.72
C LYS A 4 5.93 -13.16 36.29
N ASP A 5 5.07 -12.16 36.12
CA ASP A 5 4.43 -11.87 34.82
C ASP A 5 5.18 -10.82 34.00
N GLN A 6 6.11 -10.07 34.59
CA GLN A 6 6.76 -8.95 33.92
C GLN A 6 7.83 -9.40 32.89
N ARG A 7 8.41 -10.59 33.06
CA ARG A 7 9.44 -11.12 32.16
C ARG A 7 8.94 -11.33 30.73
N GLN A 8 7.65 -11.67 30.54
CA GLN A 8 7.08 -11.92 29.20
C GLN A 8 6.98 -10.65 28.33
N TYR A 9 7.04 -9.48 28.94
CA TYR A 9 6.95 -8.18 28.26
C TYR A 9 8.32 -7.54 28.03
N TRP A 10 9.42 -8.24 28.37
CA TRP A 10 10.77 -7.72 28.22
C TRP A 10 11.22 -7.81 26.75
N TYR A 11 11.29 -6.67 26.07
CA TYR A 11 11.62 -6.59 24.64
C TYR A 11 13.13 -6.63 24.34
N ARG A 12 13.97 -6.20 25.28
CA ARG A 12 15.42 -6.06 25.09
C ARG A 12 16.15 -7.38 25.35
N THR A 13 16.60 -8.03 24.29
CA THR A 13 17.33 -9.32 24.36
C THR A 13 18.82 -9.16 24.66
N ASP A 14 19.33 -7.93 24.59
CA ASP A 14 20.73 -7.52 24.79
C ASP A 14 21.12 -7.30 26.27
N ILE A 15 20.14 -7.21 27.18
CA ILE A 15 20.36 -6.87 28.60
C ILE A 15 19.65 -7.90 29.49
N PRO A 16 20.27 -8.38 30.59
CA PRO A 16 19.61 -9.29 31.53
C PRO A 16 18.35 -8.65 32.11
N TYR A 17 17.30 -9.47 32.26
CA TYR A 17 16.01 -9.05 32.82
C TYR A 17 16.20 -8.50 34.23
N SER A 18 15.73 -7.26 34.44
CA SER A 18 15.61 -6.65 35.77
C SER A 18 14.14 -6.42 36.09
N TYR A 19 13.73 -6.82 37.28
CA TYR A 19 12.40 -6.49 37.79
C TYR A 19 12.33 -4.98 38.05
N VAL A 20 11.25 -4.34 37.59
CA VAL A 20 10.96 -2.92 37.85
C VAL A 20 9.68 -2.88 38.67
N SER A 21 9.76 -2.36 39.89
CA SER A 21 8.58 -2.25 40.76
C SER A 21 7.58 -1.22 40.22
N VAL A 22 6.36 -1.23 40.75
CA VAL A 22 5.34 -0.23 40.37
C VAL A 22 5.79 1.17 40.77
N ASP A 23 6.47 1.30 41.90
CA ASP A 23 6.95 2.59 42.41
C ASP A 23 8.08 3.13 41.53
N ASP A 24 9.06 2.29 41.18
CA ASP A 24 10.14 2.66 40.25
C ASP A 24 9.58 3.05 38.89
N PHE A 25 8.63 2.27 38.37
CA PHE A 25 7.98 2.58 37.09
C PHE A 25 7.22 3.91 37.17
N SER A 26 6.51 4.17 38.27
CA SER A 26 5.78 5.41 38.49
C SER A 26 6.72 6.62 38.53
N GLU A 27 7.86 6.48 39.19
CA GLU A 27 8.89 7.54 39.26
C GLU A 27 9.56 7.78 37.90
N ILE A 28 9.95 6.73 37.19
CA ILE A 28 10.50 6.81 35.83
C ILE A 28 9.48 7.42 34.86
N PHE A 29 8.21 7.03 34.98
CA PHE A 29 7.14 7.56 34.15
C PHE A 29 6.94 9.05 34.40
N LYS A 30 6.82 9.48 35.66
CA LYS A 30 6.67 10.90 36.05
C LYS A 30 7.85 11.76 35.59
N THR A 31 9.06 11.22 35.62
CA THR A 31 10.29 11.92 35.18
C THR A 31 10.49 11.91 33.67
N SER A 32 9.71 11.15 32.91
CA SER A 32 9.75 11.13 31.45
C SER A 32 9.06 12.35 30.82
N TYR A 33 9.34 12.63 29.55
CA TYR A 33 8.65 13.67 28.77
C TYR A 33 7.13 13.50 28.79
N TRP A 34 6.65 12.27 28.60
CA TRP A 34 5.21 11.95 28.58
C TRP A 34 4.56 12.11 29.94
N GLY A 35 5.25 11.75 31.03
CA GLY A 35 4.76 11.97 32.39
C GLY A 35 4.56 13.45 32.68
N ARG A 36 5.54 14.30 32.35
CA ARG A 36 5.42 15.75 32.52
C ARG A 36 4.33 16.38 31.65
N MET A 37 4.21 15.94 30.40
CA MET A 37 3.16 16.43 29.50
C MET A 37 1.76 16.04 29.99
N LEU A 38 1.58 14.81 30.49
CA LEU A 38 0.32 14.35 31.07
C LEU A 38 -0.02 15.10 32.36
N ASP A 39 0.98 15.35 33.21
CA ASP A 39 0.80 16.11 34.45
C ASP A 39 0.41 17.57 34.16
N ASP A 40 1.04 18.20 33.17
CA ASP A 40 0.65 19.53 32.67
C ASP A 40 -0.78 19.54 32.13
N GLU A 41 -1.19 18.51 31.39
CA GLU A 41 -2.54 18.40 30.84
C GLU A 41 -3.60 18.14 31.91
N LEU A 42 -3.26 17.36 32.95
CA LEU A 42 -4.11 17.09 34.11
C LEU A 42 -4.15 18.24 35.12
N SER A 43 -3.13 19.09 35.15
CA SER A 43 -3.08 20.30 35.99
C SER A 43 -4.12 21.34 35.57
N LYS A 44 -4.59 21.28 34.32
CA LYS A 44 -5.63 22.15 33.78
C LYS A 44 -6.97 21.77 34.44
N PRO A 45 -7.67 22.73 35.08
CA PRO A 45 -8.95 22.44 35.75
C PRO A 45 -9.94 21.84 34.76
N TYR A 46 -10.45 20.65 35.06
CA TYR A 46 -11.45 19.99 34.24
C TYR A 46 -12.78 20.75 34.30
N ASP A 47 -13.11 21.48 33.23
CA ASP A 47 -14.36 22.22 33.11
C ASP A 47 -15.52 21.27 32.74
N LYS A 48 -16.24 20.81 33.79
CA LYS A 48 -17.46 20.00 33.66
C LYS A 48 -18.56 20.65 32.82
N SER A 49 -18.53 21.98 32.60
CA SER A 49 -19.55 22.67 31.80
C SER A 49 -19.40 22.40 30.29
N GLN A 50 -18.19 22.12 29.80
CA GLN A 50 -17.95 21.79 28.38
C GLN A 50 -18.44 20.39 28.02
N SER A 51 -18.31 19.42 28.91
CA SER A 51 -18.79 18.04 28.66
C SER A 51 -20.32 17.98 28.64
N HIS A 52 -20.99 18.69 29.55
CA HIS A 52 -22.46 18.79 29.58
C HIS A 52 -23.02 19.55 28.37
N LYS A 53 -22.35 20.61 27.88
CA LYS A 53 -22.74 21.30 26.64
C LYS A 53 -22.57 20.41 25.42
N THR A 54 -21.48 19.65 25.34
CA THR A 54 -21.22 18.72 24.22
C THR A 54 -22.21 17.55 24.22
N TYR A 55 -22.57 17.03 25.40
CA TYR A 55 -23.57 15.97 25.53
C TYR A 55 -24.99 16.46 25.22
N ASN A 56 -25.39 17.61 25.75
CA ASN A 56 -26.72 18.19 25.51
C ASN A 56 -26.89 18.68 24.05
N HIS A 57 -25.83 19.16 23.40
CA HIS A 57 -25.84 19.48 21.97
C HIS A 57 -26.02 18.21 21.11
N CYS A 58 -25.45 17.07 21.50
CA CYS A 58 -25.66 15.79 20.83
C CYS A 58 -27.05 15.20 21.10
N ASN A 59 -27.65 15.47 22.27
CA ASN A 59 -28.90 14.85 22.69
C ASN A 59 -30.15 15.61 22.17
N HIS A 60 -30.05 16.91 21.89
CA HIS A 60 -31.18 17.69 21.36
C HIS A 60 -31.32 17.58 19.83
N ASN A 61 -30.29 17.12 19.11
CA ASN A 61 -30.33 16.92 17.67
C ASN A 61 -30.21 15.43 17.35
N ASN A 62 -31.34 14.71 17.28
CA ASN A 62 -31.38 13.35 16.72
C ASN A 62 -30.72 13.29 15.32
N ASP A 63 -30.77 14.40 14.59
CA ASP A 63 -30.09 14.60 13.30
C ASP A 63 -28.56 14.53 13.40
N GLY A 64 -27.98 14.93 14.54
CA GLY A 64 -26.54 14.89 14.80
C GLY A 64 -26.03 13.47 15.05
N PHE A 65 -26.80 12.65 15.78
CA PHE A 65 -26.46 11.24 16.04
C PHE A 65 -26.61 10.39 14.77
N LEU A 66 -27.71 10.57 14.03
CA LEU A 66 -27.91 9.94 12.72
C LEU A 66 -26.84 10.40 11.72
N ALA A 67 -26.49 11.69 11.70
CA ALA A 67 -25.40 12.18 10.85
C ALA A 67 -24.03 11.66 11.29
N HIS A 68 -23.78 11.43 12.59
CA HIS A 68 -22.51 10.89 13.08
C HIS A 68 -22.37 9.39 12.81
N THR A 69 -23.43 8.61 13.03
CA THR A 69 -23.49 7.18 12.69
C THR A 69 -23.44 6.97 11.16
N ALA A 70 -24.15 7.79 10.38
CA ALA A 70 -24.07 7.78 8.91
C ALA A 70 -22.67 8.18 8.41
N ARG A 71 -22.01 9.18 9.01
CA ARG A 71 -20.61 9.54 8.67
C ARG A 71 -19.65 8.39 8.99
N CYS A 72 -19.79 7.75 10.14
CA CYS A 72 -18.96 6.60 10.52
C CYS A 72 -19.18 5.40 9.57
N GLY A 73 -20.43 5.11 9.20
CA GLY A 73 -20.78 4.11 8.20
C GLY A 73 -20.20 4.42 6.82
N LEU A 74 -20.34 5.67 6.36
CA LEU A 74 -19.80 6.13 5.07
C LEU A 74 -18.26 6.04 5.02
N VAL A 75 -17.57 6.38 6.11
CA VAL A 75 -16.10 6.25 6.21
C VAL A 75 -15.70 4.77 6.10
N ARG A 76 -16.41 3.86 6.79
CA ARG A 76 -16.17 2.42 6.68
C ARG A 76 -16.40 1.90 5.26
N ILE A 77 -17.49 2.31 4.60
CA ILE A 77 -17.80 1.93 3.21
C ILE A 77 -16.72 2.45 2.25
N LYS A 78 -16.30 3.71 2.38
CA LYS A 78 -15.23 4.28 1.55
C LYS A 78 -13.90 3.57 1.74
N LEU A 79 -13.54 3.21 2.97
CA LEU A 79 -12.33 2.43 3.27
C LEU A 79 -12.41 1.03 2.64
N PHE A 80 -13.56 0.36 2.78
CA PHE A 80 -13.80 -0.94 2.19
C PHE A 80 -13.70 -0.93 0.67
N ILE A 81 -14.29 0.08 0.00
CA ILE A 81 -14.18 0.25 -1.46
C ILE A 81 -12.71 0.44 -1.87
N ARG A 82 -11.92 1.23 -1.14
CA ARG A 82 -10.49 1.41 -1.43
C ARG A 82 -9.68 0.14 -1.24
N PHE A 83 -10.01 -0.64 -0.20
CA PHE A 83 -9.41 -1.97 0.02
C PHE A 83 -9.74 -2.91 -1.13
N LEU A 84 -11.01 -3.02 -1.51
CA LEU A 84 -11.44 -3.86 -2.62
C LEU A 84 -10.77 -3.45 -3.93
N ARG A 85 -10.65 -2.14 -4.17
CA ARG A 85 -9.96 -1.58 -5.32
C ARG A 85 -8.48 -1.96 -5.35
N GLN A 86 -7.80 -1.91 -4.20
CA GLN A 86 -6.41 -2.38 -4.05
C GLN A 86 -6.29 -3.87 -4.35
N PHE A 87 -7.18 -4.67 -3.74
CA PHE A 87 -7.18 -6.12 -3.88
C PHE A 87 -7.43 -6.56 -5.32
N LEU A 88 -8.40 -5.94 -5.99
CA LEU A 88 -8.70 -6.17 -7.41
C LEU A 88 -7.47 -5.90 -8.28
N LEU A 89 -6.78 -4.79 -8.05
CA LEU A 89 -5.58 -4.43 -8.80
C LEU A 89 -4.44 -5.45 -8.59
N LEU A 90 -4.24 -5.91 -7.35
CA LEU A 90 -3.25 -6.95 -7.03
C LEU A 90 -3.60 -8.29 -7.69
N ILE A 91 -4.88 -8.66 -7.78
CA ILE A 91 -5.32 -9.86 -8.52
C ILE A 91 -4.94 -9.74 -9.99
N PHE A 92 -5.27 -8.63 -10.65
CA PHE A 92 -4.94 -8.47 -12.07
C PHE A 92 -3.43 -8.42 -12.34
N LEU A 93 -2.68 -7.77 -11.46
CA LEU A 93 -1.21 -7.78 -11.53
C LEU A 93 -0.65 -9.21 -11.40
N HIS A 94 -1.17 -9.99 -10.44
CA HIS A 94 -0.76 -11.38 -10.25
C HIS A 94 -1.12 -12.25 -11.47
N MET A 95 -2.33 -12.11 -12.00
CA MET A 95 -2.77 -12.83 -13.21
C MET A 95 -1.87 -12.52 -14.40
N SER A 96 -1.57 -11.24 -14.64
CA SER A 96 -0.67 -10.79 -15.70
C SER A 96 0.74 -11.33 -15.53
N SER A 97 1.31 -11.25 -14.32
CA SER A 97 2.64 -11.79 -14.02
C SER A 97 2.70 -13.31 -14.21
N THR A 98 1.67 -14.04 -13.78
CA THR A 98 1.65 -15.50 -13.90
C THR A 98 1.51 -15.92 -15.36
N SER A 99 0.68 -15.21 -16.15
CA SER A 99 0.54 -15.42 -17.59
C SER A 99 1.86 -15.16 -18.34
N MET A 100 2.56 -14.07 -18.00
CA MET A 100 3.89 -13.77 -18.54
C MET A 100 4.89 -14.89 -18.24
N CYS A 101 4.96 -15.37 -17.00
CA CYS A 101 5.85 -16.48 -16.64
C CYS A 101 5.52 -17.77 -17.42
N ARG A 102 4.23 -18.09 -17.59
CA ARG A 102 3.80 -19.27 -18.36
C ARG A 102 4.14 -19.15 -19.84
N SER A 103 3.85 -18.00 -20.45
CA SER A 103 4.18 -17.75 -21.86
C SER A 103 5.69 -17.85 -22.09
N LEU A 104 6.50 -17.27 -21.20
CA LEU A 104 7.95 -17.38 -21.29
C LEU A 104 8.42 -18.83 -21.17
N ALA A 105 7.92 -19.57 -20.17
CA ALA A 105 8.26 -20.98 -20.00
C ALA A 105 7.88 -21.84 -21.23
N ALA A 106 6.76 -21.57 -21.88
CA ALA A 106 6.32 -22.30 -23.07
C ALA A 106 7.15 -22.03 -24.33
N VAL A 107 7.85 -20.89 -24.39
CA VAL A 107 8.70 -20.54 -25.55
C VAL A 107 10.03 -21.30 -25.53
N PHE A 108 10.54 -21.65 -24.36
CA PHE A 108 11.85 -22.30 -24.24
C PHE A 108 11.74 -23.82 -24.20
N LYS A 109 12.59 -24.50 -24.98
CA LYS A 109 12.65 -25.98 -25.05
C LYS A 109 13.31 -26.63 -23.82
N THR A 110 14.04 -25.86 -23.00
CA THR A 110 14.77 -26.36 -21.82
C THR A 110 14.54 -25.49 -20.60
N ASP A 111 14.41 -26.10 -19.41
CA ASP A 111 14.17 -25.40 -18.15
C ASP A 111 15.29 -24.43 -17.76
N VAL A 112 16.55 -24.75 -18.08
CA VAL A 112 17.71 -23.88 -17.78
C VAL A 112 17.64 -22.57 -18.58
N ALA A 113 17.30 -22.63 -19.86
CA ALA A 113 17.11 -21.43 -20.68
C ALA A 113 15.91 -20.60 -20.19
N ALA A 114 14.78 -21.27 -19.90
CA ALA A 114 13.56 -20.64 -19.42
C ALA A 114 13.78 -19.84 -18.12
N THR A 115 14.46 -20.46 -17.14
CA THR A 115 14.75 -19.83 -15.85
C THR A 115 15.75 -18.70 -15.96
N THR A 116 16.81 -18.87 -16.76
CA THR A 116 17.82 -17.81 -16.97
C THR A 116 17.19 -16.58 -17.61
N VAL A 117 16.45 -16.74 -18.72
CA VAL A 117 15.77 -15.62 -19.38
C VAL A 117 14.65 -15.06 -18.50
N GLY A 118 13.92 -15.91 -17.78
CA GLY A 118 12.90 -15.48 -16.82
C GLY A 118 13.44 -14.57 -15.74
N SER A 119 14.61 -14.90 -15.17
CA SER A 119 15.25 -14.05 -14.17
C SER A 119 15.64 -12.68 -14.75
N LEU A 120 16.15 -12.63 -15.99
CA LEU A 120 16.49 -11.39 -16.68
C LEU A 120 15.23 -10.54 -16.93
N VAL A 121 14.16 -11.15 -17.45
CA VAL A 121 12.88 -10.48 -17.72
C VAL A 121 12.28 -9.94 -16.43
N LEU A 122 12.36 -10.68 -15.32
CA LEU A 122 11.88 -10.24 -14.02
C LEU A 122 12.63 -8.98 -13.53
N VAL A 123 13.96 -8.96 -13.66
CA VAL A 123 14.78 -7.79 -13.30
C VAL A 123 14.39 -6.59 -14.16
N LEU A 124 14.23 -6.77 -15.47
CA LEU A 124 13.80 -5.70 -16.38
C LEU A 124 12.39 -5.20 -16.03
N MET A 125 11.47 -6.09 -15.67
CA MET A 125 10.11 -5.74 -15.24
C MET A 125 10.13 -4.83 -14.01
N PHE A 126 10.94 -5.16 -12.99
CA PHE A 126 11.07 -4.34 -11.79
C PHE A 126 11.82 -3.03 -12.05
N LEU A 127 12.85 -3.05 -12.90
CA LEU A 127 13.61 -1.86 -13.26
C LEU A 127 12.73 -0.81 -13.94
N PHE A 128 11.90 -1.24 -14.90
CA PHE A 128 10.97 -0.35 -15.61
C PHE A 128 9.65 -0.12 -14.89
N GLY A 129 9.39 -0.82 -13.77
CA GLY A 129 8.14 -0.74 -13.01
C GLY A 129 7.89 0.59 -12.27
N GLY A 130 8.83 1.53 -12.28
CA GLY A 130 8.68 2.87 -11.68
C GLY A 130 9.00 2.96 -10.19
N PHE A 131 8.99 1.83 -9.46
CA PHE A 131 9.31 1.80 -8.03
C PHE A 131 10.81 1.96 -7.75
N ILE A 132 11.65 1.11 -8.38
CA ILE A 132 13.11 1.14 -8.22
C ILE A 132 13.69 2.37 -8.91
N LEU A 133 13.32 2.57 -10.18
CA LEU A 133 13.78 3.70 -10.98
C LEU A 133 12.57 4.53 -11.45
N PRO A 134 12.40 5.76 -10.93
CA PRO A 134 11.30 6.62 -11.32
C PRO A 134 11.30 6.91 -12.83
N ARG A 135 10.13 6.92 -13.46
CA ARG A 135 9.97 7.33 -14.87
C ARG A 135 10.71 8.62 -15.27
N PRO A 136 10.73 9.71 -14.46
CA PRO A 136 11.41 10.94 -14.85
C PRO A 136 12.94 10.83 -14.86
N SER A 137 13.55 9.91 -14.11
CA SER A 137 15.01 9.72 -14.11
C SER A 137 15.51 8.89 -15.30
N LEU A 138 14.61 8.20 -16.02
CA LEU A 138 14.96 7.48 -17.25
C LEU A 138 15.31 8.44 -18.39
N PRO A 139 16.34 8.14 -19.20
CA PRO A 139 16.64 8.91 -20.39
C PRO A 139 15.45 8.88 -21.36
N LYS A 140 15.22 9.98 -22.10
CA LYS A 140 14.00 10.18 -22.92
C LYS A 140 13.73 9.01 -23.88
N TRP A 141 14.78 8.44 -24.48
CA TRP A 141 14.70 7.32 -25.41
C TRP A 141 14.31 5.98 -24.77
N LEU A 142 14.48 5.82 -23.46
CA LEU A 142 14.16 4.59 -22.72
C LEU A 142 12.83 4.70 -21.95
N ARG A 143 12.24 5.91 -21.89
CA ARG A 143 11.03 6.19 -21.10
C ARG A 143 9.80 5.39 -21.53
N TRP A 144 9.76 4.90 -22.76
CA TRP A 144 8.66 4.05 -23.25
C TRP A 144 8.68 2.66 -22.62
N GLY A 145 9.85 2.16 -22.19
CA GLY A 145 9.99 0.85 -21.52
C GLY A 145 9.18 0.76 -20.23
N PHE A 146 8.92 1.90 -19.59
CA PHE A 146 7.98 2.01 -18.47
C PHE A 146 6.59 1.46 -18.82
N TRP A 147 6.07 1.71 -20.03
CA TRP A 147 4.74 1.26 -20.44
C TRP A 147 4.68 -0.20 -20.89
N LEU A 148 5.83 -0.83 -21.10
CA LEU A 148 5.90 -2.25 -21.49
C LEU A 148 5.78 -3.17 -20.26
N SER A 149 6.12 -2.68 -19.08
CA SER A 149 6.08 -3.48 -17.85
C SER A 149 4.68 -3.48 -17.22
N PRO A 150 4.05 -4.66 -17.00
CA PRO A 150 2.77 -4.73 -16.28
C PRO A 150 2.90 -4.18 -14.85
N MET A 151 4.10 -4.24 -14.25
CA MET A 151 4.38 -3.70 -12.92
C MET A 151 4.13 -2.19 -12.83
N SER A 152 4.39 -1.43 -13.91
CA SER A 152 4.19 0.02 -13.93
C SER A 152 2.74 0.41 -13.71
N TYR A 153 1.80 -0.35 -14.30
CA TYR A 153 0.37 -0.13 -14.11
C TYR A 153 -0.07 -0.51 -12.70
N GLY A 154 0.59 -1.53 -12.12
CA GLY A 154 0.51 -1.87 -10.70
C GLY A 154 0.89 -0.67 -9.84
N GLU A 155 2.12 -0.17 -9.97
CA GLU A 155 2.64 0.97 -9.20
C GLU A 155 1.72 2.19 -9.29
N ILE A 156 1.34 2.61 -10.51
CA ILE A 156 0.41 3.74 -10.73
C ILE A 156 -0.88 3.54 -9.94
N GLY A 157 -1.50 2.36 -10.04
CA GLY A 157 -2.79 2.10 -9.42
C GLY A 157 -2.71 2.03 -7.89
N ILE A 158 -1.64 1.45 -7.34
CA ILE A 158 -1.39 1.42 -5.89
C ILE A 158 -1.17 2.84 -5.37
N THR A 159 -0.28 3.61 -5.99
CA THR A 159 0.07 4.95 -5.52
C THR A 159 -1.12 5.91 -5.64
N LEU A 160 -1.92 5.84 -6.70
CA LEU A 160 -3.14 6.63 -6.82
C LEU A 160 -4.19 6.21 -5.79
N ASN A 161 -4.34 4.90 -5.54
CA ASN A 161 -5.29 4.41 -4.54
C ASN A 161 -4.90 4.81 -3.11
N GLU A 162 -3.61 4.93 -2.82
CA GLU A 162 -3.11 5.33 -1.51
C GLU A 162 -3.05 6.86 -1.36
N PHE A 163 -2.29 7.57 -2.19
CA PHE A 163 -1.97 8.99 -1.98
C PHE A 163 -3.11 9.95 -2.31
N LEU A 164 -4.13 9.52 -3.05
CA LEU A 164 -5.39 10.29 -3.21
C LEU A 164 -6.39 10.02 -2.07
N ALA A 165 -5.98 9.34 -0.99
CA ALA A 165 -6.87 9.10 0.14
C ALA A 165 -7.00 10.34 1.02
N PRO A 166 -8.16 10.56 1.69
CA PRO A 166 -8.39 11.74 2.54
C PRO A 166 -7.30 11.98 3.58
N ARG A 167 -6.66 10.92 4.10
CA ARG A 167 -5.55 11.01 5.06
C ARG A 167 -4.31 11.76 4.54
N TRP A 168 -4.10 11.76 3.21
CA TRP A 168 -3.01 12.43 2.52
C TRP A 168 -3.41 13.77 1.91
N GLN A 169 -4.65 14.22 2.12
CA GLN A 169 -5.17 15.48 1.60
C GLN A 169 -4.89 16.67 2.53
N LYS A 170 -3.97 16.53 3.49
CA LYS A 170 -3.48 17.67 4.27
C LYS A 170 -2.79 18.63 3.32
N ILE A 171 -3.17 19.90 3.38
CA ILE A 171 -2.58 20.96 2.56
C ILE A 171 -1.25 21.34 3.19
N GLN A 172 -0.18 21.26 2.39
CA GLN A 172 1.14 21.79 2.71
C GLN A 172 1.34 23.11 1.96
N ASP A 173 2.36 23.90 2.33
CA ASP A 173 2.65 25.22 1.77
C ASP A 173 2.48 25.25 0.23
N GLY A 174 1.60 26.13 -0.27
CA GLY A 174 1.35 26.27 -1.72
C GLY A 174 0.11 25.56 -2.29
N ASN A 175 -0.96 25.39 -1.52
CA ASN A 175 -2.27 24.83 -1.95
C ASN A 175 -2.21 23.40 -2.53
N ILE A 176 -1.09 22.69 -2.38
CA ILE A 176 -0.93 21.30 -2.80
C ILE A 176 -1.14 20.35 -1.63
N THR A 177 -1.73 19.19 -1.89
CA THR A 177 -1.86 18.14 -0.89
C THR A 177 -0.59 17.32 -0.80
N VAL A 178 -0.22 16.89 0.41
CA VAL A 178 0.96 16.05 0.67
C VAL A 178 1.00 14.84 -0.27
N GLY A 179 -0.15 14.18 -0.49
CA GLY A 179 -0.23 13.04 -1.40
C GLY A 179 0.12 13.38 -2.86
N ARG A 180 -0.34 14.54 -3.36
CA ARG A 180 -0.04 14.97 -4.73
C ARG A 180 1.41 15.41 -4.89
N GLU A 181 2.00 15.99 -3.86
CA GLU A 181 3.43 16.33 -3.86
C GLU A 181 4.31 15.08 -3.98
N ILE A 182 4.00 14.02 -3.22
CA ILE A 182 4.69 12.73 -3.31
C ILE A 182 4.53 12.10 -4.69
N LEU A 183 3.33 12.14 -5.27
CA LEU A 183 3.09 11.62 -6.62
C LEU A 183 3.90 12.41 -7.67
N LYS A 184 3.96 13.74 -7.56
CA LYS A 184 4.76 14.59 -8.46
C LYS A 184 6.25 14.30 -8.36
N SER A 185 6.78 14.16 -7.14
CA SER A 185 8.21 13.90 -6.93
C SER A 185 8.65 12.54 -7.49
N ARG A 186 7.75 11.55 -7.50
CA ARG A 186 7.96 10.23 -8.13
C ARG A 186 7.64 10.20 -9.63
N GLY A 187 7.06 11.26 -10.20
CA GLY A 187 6.61 11.29 -11.60
C GLY A 187 5.39 10.42 -11.88
N LEU A 188 4.55 10.22 -10.86
CA LEU A 188 3.31 9.42 -10.87
C LEU A 188 2.06 10.28 -10.64
N ASP A 189 2.13 11.59 -10.91
CA ASP A 189 0.99 12.52 -10.81
C ASP A 189 0.01 12.33 -11.99
N PHE A 190 -0.68 11.21 -11.99
CA PHE A 190 -1.71 10.86 -12.95
C PHE A 190 -3.12 11.18 -12.41
N ASP A 191 -4.08 11.35 -13.32
CA ASP A 191 -5.48 11.54 -12.95
C ASP A 191 -6.07 10.27 -12.30
N SER A 192 -7.11 10.43 -11.48
CA SER A 192 -7.76 9.30 -10.82
C SER A 192 -8.33 8.26 -11.81
N ASN A 193 -8.60 8.65 -13.05
CA ASN A 193 -9.06 7.74 -14.11
C ASN A 193 -7.99 6.72 -14.52
N PHE A 194 -6.70 7.04 -14.33
CA PHE A 194 -5.60 6.12 -14.64
C PHE A 194 -5.66 4.84 -13.82
N PHE A 195 -6.33 4.84 -12.66
CA PHE A 195 -6.59 3.60 -11.93
C PHE A 195 -7.30 2.55 -12.81
N TRP A 196 -8.36 2.95 -13.52
CA TRP A 196 -9.12 2.03 -14.37
C TRP A 196 -8.36 1.68 -15.64
N ILE A 197 -7.57 2.62 -16.16
CA ILE A 197 -6.64 2.36 -17.28
C ILE A 197 -5.63 1.28 -16.87
N SER A 198 -5.10 1.33 -15.65
CA SER A 198 -4.19 0.29 -15.13
C SER A 198 -4.86 -1.09 -15.08
N ILE A 199 -6.09 -1.19 -14.60
CA ILE A 199 -6.86 -2.45 -14.61
C ILE A 199 -7.01 -2.97 -16.05
N GLY A 200 -7.43 -2.11 -16.97
CA GLY A 200 -7.60 -2.46 -18.38
C GLY A 200 -6.29 -2.91 -19.03
N ALA A 201 -5.19 -2.22 -18.77
CA ALA A 201 -3.86 -2.56 -19.28
C ALA A 201 -3.39 -3.92 -18.75
N LEU A 202 -3.51 -4.17 -17.44
CA LEU A 202 -3.15 -5.45 -16.82
C LEU A 202 -3.95 -6.63 -17.40
N LEU A 203 -5.25 -6.43 -17.63
CA LEU A 203 -6.10 -7.40 -18.30
C LEU A 203 -5.64 -7.63 -19.75
N GLY A 204 -5.33 -6.55 -20.47
CA GLY A 204 -4.79 -6.61 -21.83
C GLY A 204 -3.48 -7.41 -21.91
N PHE A 205 -2.52 -7.14 -21.01
CA PHE A 205 -1.30 -7.93 -20.92
C PHE A 205 -1.57 -9.41 -20.65
N THR A 206 -2.50 -9.71 -19.74
CA THR A 206 -2.89 -11.10 -19.44
C THR A 206 -3.39 -11.81 -20.70
N VAL A 207 -4.29 -11.19 -21.46
CA VAL A 207 -4.81 -11.76 -22.72
C VAL A 207 -3.69 -11.94 -23.75
N VAL A 208 -2.82 -10.96 -23.91
CA VAL A 208 -1.70 -11.04 -24.86
C VAL A 208 -0.76 -12.19 -24.51
N PHE A 209 -0.34 -12.31 -23.24
CA PHE A 209 0.54 -13.38 -22.80
C PHE A 209 -0.13 -14.75 -22.87
N ASP A 210 -1.44 -14.86 -22.58
CA ASP A 210 -2.17 -16.12 -22.72
C ASP A 210 -2.29 -16.54 -24.19
N ILE A 211 -2.50 -15.60 -25.12
CA ILE A 211 -2.47 -15.89 -26.57
C ILE A 211 -1.07 -16.36 -26.97
N LEU A 212 -0.02 -15.66 -26.54
CA LEU A 212 1.37 -16.06 -26.82
C LEU A 212 1.67 -17.45 -26.26
N PHE A 213 1.17 -17.76 -25.07
CA PHE A 213 1.30 -19.08 -24.45
C PHE A 213 0.62 -20.17 -25.29
N VAL A 214 -0.62 -19.95 -25.73
CA VAL A 214 -1.34 -20.89 -26.61
C VAL A 214 -0.60 -21.08 -27.93
N VAL A 215 -0.19 -20.00 -28.58
CA VAL A 215 0.57 -20.03 -29.84
C VAL A 215 1.89 -20.80 -29.65
N ALA A 216 2.64 -20.51 -28.58
CA ALA A 216 3.89 -21.20 -28.27
C ALA A 216 3.65 -22.71 -28.11
N LEU A 217 2.61 -23.12 -27.38
CA LEU A 217 2.27 -24.53 -27.23
C LEU A 217 1.83 -25.18 -28.56
N THR A 218 1.07 -24.49 -29.40
CA THR A 218 0.60 -25.04 -30.67
C THR A 218 1.75 -25.27 -31.65
N TYR A 219 2.69 -24.34 -31.76
CA TYR A 219 3.74 -24.40 -32.79
C TYR A 219 5.05 -25.02 -32.29
N LEU A 220 5.46 -24.79 -31.05
CA LEU A 220 6.76 -25.28 -30.55
C LEU A 220 6.70 -26.70 -30.00
N LYS A 221 5.52 -27.16 -29.55
CA LYS A 221 5.34 -28.55 -29.10
C LYS A 221 5.18 -29.54 -30.26
N GLY A 222 4.61 -29.08 -31.38
CA GLY A 222 4.31 -29.89 -32.56
C GLY A 222 5.52 -30.52 -33.26
N GLU A 223 6.74 -29.99 -33.07
CA GLU A 223 7.97 -30.51 -33.67
C GLU A 223 8.56 -31.75 -32.95
N SER A 224 8.00 -32.16 -31.81
CA SER A 224 8.66 -33.13 -30.90
C SER A 224 8.37 -34.62 -31.19
N TYR A 225 7.61 -34.94 -32.23
CA TYR A 225 7.32 -36.33 -32.61
C TYR A 225 7.84 -36.63 -34.03
N PRO A 226 8.95 -37.38 -34.17
CA PRO A 226 9.23 -38.05 -35.43
C PRO A 226 8.25 -39.24 -35.57
N SER A 227 7.52 -39.26 -36.68
CA SER A 227 6.77 -40.42 -37.19
C SER A 227 7.69 -41.59 -37.50
#